data_AF-A0A0D8HHV4-F1
#
_entry.id   AF-A0A0D8HHV4-F1
#
_cell.length_a   1.000
_cell.length_b   1.000
_cell.length_c   1.000
_cell.angle_alpha   90.00
_cell.angle_beta   90.00
_cell.angle_gamma   90.00
#
_symmetry.space_group_name_H-M   'P 1'
#
loop_
_entity.id
_entity.type
_entity.pdbx_description
1 polymer ?
#
loop_
_entity_poly.entity_id
_entity_poly.type
_entity_poly.pdbx_seq_one_letter_code
_entity_poly.pdbx_strand_id
1 'polypeptide(L)'
;MTQIIDPFEDGSPLWLGLDEEGFRRKVFKVLGSDLRDSEFLNAGLTIFEPGEASSLHNHPDSEEIDFIVKGSGEVCDEDGNRNPFAEHTFMYIKKGVLHQHINTGREPLWLIWIYGPHGDLPTT
;
A
#
# COMPACT_ATOMS: atom_id res chain seq x y z
N MET A 1 -21.05 7.79 12.89
CA MET A 1 -21.94 7.03 11.99
C MET A 1 -21.09 5.98 11.30
N THR A 2 -21.58 4.75 11.15
CA THR A 2 -20.84 3.69 10.43
C THR A 2 -21.02 3.88 8.92
N GLN A 3 -19.93 3.77 8.16
CA GLN A 3 -19.95 3.83 6.69
C GLN A 3 -19.54 2.46 6.14
N ILE A 4 -20.23 2.02 5.09
CA ILE A 4 -19.80 0.91 4.24
C ILE A 4 -19.18 1.57 3.01
N ILE A 5 -17.97 1.14 2.64
CA ILE A 5 -17.18 1.80 1.60
C ILE A 5 -16.78 0.72 0.60
N ASP A 6 -17.26 0.83 -0.64
CA ASP A 6 -16.73 0.06 -1.75
C ASP A 6 -15.49 0.81 -2.30
N PRO A 7 -14.29 0.20 -2.33
CA PRO A 7 -13.10 0.89 -2.84
C PRO A 7 -13.21 1.31 -4.32
N PHE A 8 -14.03 0.63 -5.11
CA PHE A 8 -14.19 0.87 -6.54
C PHE A 8 -15.32 1.84 -6.87
N GLU A 9 -16.35 1.94 -6.02
CA GLU A 9 -17.44 2.91 -6.19
C GLU A 9 -17.23 4.18 -5.38
N ASP A 10 -16.76 4.07 -4.13
CA ASP A 10 -16.68 5.15 -3.16
C ASP A 10 -15.24 5.62 -2.88
N GLY A 11 -14.24 4.91 -3.38
CA GLY A 11 -12.82 5.23 -3.20
C GLY A 11 -12.36 6.45 -4.01
N SER A 12 -11.20 6.98 -3.65
CA SER A 12 -10.47 7.95 -4.48
C SER A 12 -9.38 7.21 -5.26
N PRO A 13 -9.57 6.97 -6.57
CA PRO A 13 -8.67 6.12 -7.32
C PRO A 13 -7.50 6.95 -7.91
N LEU A 14 -6.29 6.43 -7.78
CA LEU A 14 -5.02 7.07 -8.17
C LEU A 14 -4.14 6.05 -8.90
N TRP A 15 -3.49 6.50 -9.97
CA TRP A 15 -2.48 5.70 -10.69
C TRP A 15 -1.13 6.36 -10.44
N LEU A 16 -0.26 5.65 -9.75
CA LEU A 16 1.04 6.14 -9.29
C LEU A 16 2.16 5.44 -10.07
N GLY A 17 3.36 6.05 -10.09
CA GLY A 17 4.52 5.51 -10.80
C GLY A 17 4.36 5.47 -12.32
N LEU A 18 3.54 6.34 -12.91
CA LEU A 18 3.31 6.33 -14.38
C LEU A 18 4.55 6.71 -15.19
N ASP A 19 5.44 7.49 -14.59
CA ASP A 19 6.64 8.04 -15.22
C ASP A 19 7.83 7.06 -15.21
N GLU A 20 7.77 5.98 -14.43
CA GLU A 20 8.85 4.99 -14.29
C GLU A 20 8.32 3.56 -14.51
N GLU A 21 8.95 2.82 -15.42
CA GLU A 21 8.57 1.43 -15.71
C GLU A 21 8.83 0.54 -14.49
N GLY A 22 7.87 -0.32 -14.14
CA GLY A 22 7.99 -1.21 -12.97
C GLY A 22 7.50 -0.60 -11.65
N PHE A 23 7.02 0.64 -11.63
CA PHE A 23 6.49 1.31 -10.41
C PHE A 23 4.97 1.58 -10.46
N ARG A 24 4.30 1.11 -11.50
CA ARG A 24 2.89 1.40 -11.77
C ARG A 24 1.98 0.60 -10.85
N ARG A 25 1.14 1.32 -10.13
CA ARG A 25 0.14 0.73 -9.23
C ARG A 25 -1.17 1.49 -9.26
N LYS A 26 -2.28 0.76 -9.10
CA LYS A 26 -3.60 1.35 -8.90
C LYS A 26 -3.88 1.41 -7.41
N VAL A 27 -4.15 2.59 -6.89
CA VAL A 27 -4.45 2.84 -5.49
C VAL A 27 -5.89 3.30 -5.38
N PHE A 28 -6.66 2.67 -4.51
CA PHE A 28 -8.03 3.05 -4.18
C PHE A 28 -8.02 3.50 -2.71
N LYS A 29 -7.82 4.79 -2.48
CA LYS A 29 -7.83 5.35 -1.12
C LYS A 29 -9.27 5.33 -0.60
N VAL A 30 -9.47 4.69 0.56
CA VAL A 30 -10.80 4.59 1.19
C VAL A 30 -10.93 5.43 2.44
N LEU A 31 -9.82 5.72 3.12
CA LEU A 31 -9.82 6.50 4.36
C LEU A 31 -8.64 7.47 4.38
N GLY A 32 -8.88 8.66 4.92
CA GLY A 32 -7.91 9.73 5.12
C GLY A 32 -8.61 10.99 5.63
N SER A 33 -7.85 11.93 6.18
CA SER A 33 -8.39 13.22 6.64
C SER A 33 -8.96 14.05 5.50
N ASP A 34 -8.36 13.95 4.32
CA ASP A 34 -8.74 14.59 3.06
C ASP A 34 -9.97 13.98 2.37
N LEU A 35 -10.41 12.79 2.80
CA LEU A 35 -11.47 12.06 2.11
C LEU A 35 -12.71 11.83 2.98
N ARG A 36 -12.52 11.48 4.27
CA ARG A 36 -13.59 11.11 5.20
C ARG A 36 -13.35 11.60 6.62
N ASP A 37 -12.56 12.67 6.78
CA ASP A 37 -12.27 13.29 8.09
C ASP A 37 -11.76 12.30 9.15
N SER A 38 -11.00 11.28 8.72
CA SER A 38 -10.33 10.36 9.65
C SER A 38 -9.36 11.15 10.52
N GLU A 39 -9.31 10.89 11.83
CA GLU A 39 -8.42 11.61 12.75
C GLU A 39 -6.99 11.03 12.80
N PHE A 40 -6.86 9.73 12.50
CA PHE A 40 -5.61 8.99 12.73
C PHE A 40 -5.17 8.14 11.56
N LEU A 41 -6.10 7.60 10.78
CA LEU A 41 -5.83 6.53 9.85
C LEU A 41 -5.93 7.02 8.41
N ASN A 42 -4.97 6.62 7.58
CA ASN A 42 -5.19 6.45 6.16
C ASN A 42 -5.32 4.95 5.86
N ALA A 43 -6.15 4.62 4.89
CA ALA A 43 -6.30 3.25 4.43
C ALA A 43 -6.69 3.18 2.95
N GLY A 44 -6.36 2.07 2.31
CA GLY A 44 -6.73 1.82 0.93
C GLY A 44 -6.38 0.42 0.45
N LEU A 45 -6.75 0.17 -0.80
CA LEU A 45 -6.39 -1.02 -1.55
C LEU A 45 -5.42 -0.61 -2.65
N THR A 46 -4.30 -1.32 -2.77
CA THR A 46 -3.36 -1.16 -3.88
C THR A 46 -3.29 -2.45 -4.70
N ILE A 47 -3.28 -2.30 -6.03
CA ILE A 47 -3.13 -3.39 -6.98
C ILE A 47 -1.86 -3.19 -7.82
N PHE A 48 -0.99 -4.20 -7.80
CA PHE A 48 0.24 -4.27 -8.60
C PHE A 48 0.10 -5.36 -9.67
N GLU A 49 0.47 -5.07 -10.92
CA GLU A 49 0.63 -6.12 -11.94
C GLU A 49 1.91 -6.95 -11.66
N PRO A 50 2.04 -8.15 -12.25
CA PRO A 50 3.29 -8.91 -12.19
C PRO A 50 4.51 -8.06 -12.60
N GLY A 51 5.51 -7.99 -11.72
CA GLY A 51 6.73 -7.23 -11.92
C GLY A 51 6.67 -5.76 -11.48
N GLU A 52 5.50 -5.23 -11.12
CA GLU A 52 5.36 -3.86 -10.62
C GLU A 52 5.64 -3.76 -9.11
N ALA A 53 6.05 -2.56 -8.68
CA ALA A 53 6.44 -2.25 -7.32
C ALA A 53 5.96 -0.86 -6.87
N SER A 54 6.08 -0.56 -5.57
CA SER A 54 6.09 0.82 -5.08
C SER A 54 7.50 1.43 -5.19
N SER A 55 7.68 2.73 -4.96
CA SER A 55 9.00 3.23 -4.56
C SER A 55 9.40 2.67 -3.19
N LEU A 56 10.69 2.76 -2.88
CA LEU A 56 11.16 2.68 -1.51
C LEU A 56 10.76 3.96 -0.78
N HIS A 57 9.96 3.83 0.27
CA HIS A 57 9.40 4.98 0.99
C HIS A 57 9.18 4.64 2.46
N ASN A 58 8.86 5.66 3.25
CA ASN A 58 8.38 5.48 4.61
C ASN A 58 7.30 6.50 4.93
N HIS A 59 6.64 6.27 6.06
CA HIS A 59 5.83 7.26 6.75
C HIS A 59 6.55 7.60 8.06
N PRO A 60 7.26 8.74 8.15
CA PRO A 60 8.16 9.05 9.27
C PRO A 60 7.47 8.98 10.63
N ASP A 61 6.18 9.33 10.66
CA ASP A 61 5.41 9.39 11.88
C ASP A 61 4.48 8.20 12.13
N SER A 62 4.31 7.30 11.15
CA SER A 62 3.24 6.30 11.14
C SER A 62 3.75 4.87 11.30
N GLU A 63 3.05 4.08 12.10
CA GLU A 63 3.08 2.62 11.98
C GLU A 63 2.14 2.18 10.86
N GLU A 64 2.44 1.05 10.21
CA GLU A 64 1.65 0.52 9.10
C GLU A 64 1.43 -0.98 9.24
N ILE A 65 0.22 -1.41 8.91
CA ILE A 65 -0.13 -2.82 8.81
C ILE A 65 -0.79 -3.09 7.45
N ASP A 66 -0.26 -4.10 6.78
CA ASP A 66 -0.78 -4.56 5.50
C ASP A 66 -1.39 -5.93 5.62
N PHE A 67 -2.38 -6.17 4.76
CA PHE A 67 -2.98 -7.49 4.56
C PHE A 67 -3.00 -7.84 3.08
N ILE A 68 -2.44 -9.00 2.75
CA ILE A 68 -2.39 -9.50 1.37
C ILE A 68 -3.70 -10.23 1.07
N VAL A 69 -4.57 -9.58 0.31
CA VAL A 69 -5.88 -10.13 -0.10
C VAL A 69 -5.71 -11.20 -1.17
N LYS A 70 -4.80 -10.96 -2.13
CA LYS A 70 -4.55 -11.87 -3.24
C LYS A 70 -3.10 -11.76 -3.71
N GLY A 71 -2.50 -12.88 -4.10
CA GLY A 71 -1.20 -12.91 -4.78
C GLY A 71 0.00 -13.09 -3.84
N SER A 72 1.20 -12.83 -4.34
CA SER A 72 2.45 -13.04 -3.61
C SER A 72 3.52 -12.06 -4.06
N GLY A 73 4.50 -11.81 -3.20
CA GLY A 73 5.53 -10.83 -3.48
C GLY A 73 6.65 -10.83 -2.46
N GLU A 74 7.42 -9.76 -2.46
CA GLU A 74 8.47 -9.49 -1.49
C GLU A 74 8.33 -8.06 -0.96
N VAL A 75 8.64 -7.86 0.32
CA VAL A 75 8.92 -6.54 0.88
C VAL A 75 10.43 -6.36 0.98
N CYS A 76 10.94 -5.23 0.47
CA CYS A 76 12.35 -4.86 0.55
C CYS A 76 12.54 -3.73 1.56
N ASP A 77 13.62 -3.80 2.34
CA ASP A 77 14.08 -2.70 3.20
C ASP A 77 15.16 -1.84 2.53
N GLU A 78 15.66 -0.83 3.25
CA GLU A 78 16.71 0.09 2.77
C GLU A 78 18.07 -0.57 2.51
N ASP A 79 18.35 -1.67 3.19
CA ASP A 79 19.57 -2.46 3.03
C ASP A 79 19.46 -3.47 1.86
N GLY A 80 18.28 -3.55 1.24
CA GLY A 80 17.98 -4.46 0.14
C GLY A 80 17.66 -5.89 0.60
N ASN A 81 17.39 -6.12 1.88
CA ASN A 81 16.92 -7.41 2.36
C ASN A 81 15.49 -7.64 1.84
N ARG A 82 15.24 -8.85 1.35
CA ARG A 82 13.96 -9.24 0.73
C ARG A 82 13.25 -10.26 1.60
N ASN A 83 12.03 -9.93 2.03
CA ASN A 83 11.20 -10.83 2.82
C ASN A 83 9.97 -11.24 2.01
N PRO A 84 9.79 -12.53 1.69
CA PRO A 84 8.66 -12.98 0.90
C PRO A 84 7.36 -12.95 1.71
N PHE A 85 6.26 -12.65 1.03
CA PHE A 85 4.91 -12.74 1.55
C PHE A 85 3.97 -13.42 0.55
N ALA A 86 2.82 -13.86 1.04
CA ALA A 86 1.81 -14.53 0.22
C ALA A 86 0.38 -14.14 0.66
N GLU A 87 -0.59 -14.60 -0.10
CA GLU A 87 -2.00 -14.42 0.16
C GLU A 87 -2.38 -14.81 1.59
N HIS A 88 -3.28 -14.02 2.19
CA HIS A 88 -3.77 -14.17 3.56
C HIS A 88 -2.72 -13.98 4.67
N THR A 89 -1.62 -13.25 4.39
CA THR A 89 -0.63 -12.88 5.40
C THR A 89 -0.74 -11.40 5.78
N PHE A 90 -0.31 -11.10 7.01
CA PHE A 90 -0.16 -9.74 7.53
C PHE A 90 1.29 -9.33 7.52
N MET A 91 1.54 -8.05 7.25
CA MET A 91 2.85 -7.42 7.37
C MET A 91 2.75 -6.26 8.35
N TYR A 92 3.69 -6.18 9.29
CA TYR A 92 3.78 -5.06 10.23
C TYR A 92 5.05 -4.27 9.96
N ILE A 93 4.87 -2.99 9.64
CA ILE A 93 5.94 -2.05 9.36
C ILE A 93 5.98 -1.05 10.52
N LYS A 94 7.15 -1.01 11.19
CA LYS A 94 7.34 -0.10 12.33
C LYS A 94 7.43 1.34 11.88
N LYS A 95 7.14 2.25 12.81
CA LYS A 95 7.29 3.70 12.64
C LYS A 95 8.56 4.07 11.88
N GLY A 96 8.39 4.77 10.76
CA GLY A 96 9.48 5.37 9.97
C GLY A 96 10.38 4.39 9.22
N VAL A 97 10.08 3.08 9.24
CA VAL A 97 10.87 2.08 8.51
C VAL A 97 10.63 2.21 7.00
N LEU A 98 11.73 2.31 6.25
CA LEU A 98 11.72 2.27 4.79
C LEU A 98 11.30 0.89 4.31
N HIS A 99 10.35 0.85 3.37
CA HIS A 99 9.84 -0.37 2.81
C HIS A 99 9.43 -0.18 1.33
N GLN A 100 9.47 -1.27 0.58
CA GLN A 100 9.03 -1.33 -0.81
C GLN A 100 8.24 -2.63 -1.03
N HIS A 101 7.04 -2.52 -1.59
CA HIS A 101 6.24 -3.68 -1.99
C HIS A 101 6.50 -4.04 -3.44
N ILE A 102 6.81 -5.31 -3.72
CA ILE A 102 7.09 -5.80 -5.07
C ILE A 102 6.24 -7.03 -5.37
N ASN A 103 5.52 -7.01 -6.49
CA ASN A 103 4.85 -8.21 -7.00
C ASN A 103 5.83 -9.08 -7.79
N THR A 104 6.37 -10.11 -7.14
CA THR A 104 7.24 -11.12 -7.77
C THR A 104 6.45 -12.32 -8.32
N GLY A 105 5.12 -12.31 -8.16
CA GLY A 105 4.22 -13.35 -8.64
C GLY A 105 3.90 -13.25 -10.13
N ARG A 106 3.01 -14.13 -10.59
CA ARG A 106 2.51 -14.20 -11.98
C ARG A 106 1.07 -13.71 -12.13
N GLU A 107 0.45 -13.31 -11.03
CA GLU A 107 -0.91 -12.77 -10.97
C GLU A 107 -0.89 -11.39 -10.31
N PRO A 108 -1.94 -10.56 -10.47
CA PRO A 108 -2.05 -9.31 -9.76
C PRO A 108 -1.99 -9.50 -8.23
N LEU A 109 -1.21 -8.67 -7.56
CA LEU A 109 -1.11 -8.57 -6.11
C LEU A 109 -2.11 -7.54 -5.60
N TRP A 110 -2.92 -7.90 -4.60
CA TRP A 110 -3.91 -7.05 -3.96
C TRP A 110 -3.53 -6.89 -2.49
N LEU A 111 -3.18 -5.66 -2.11
CA LEU A 111 -2.66 -5.32 -0.79
C LEU A 111 -3.56 -4.25 -0.17
N ILE A 112 -4.11 -4.53 1.01
CA ILE A 112 -4.74 -3.52 1.85
C ILE A 112 -3.65 -2.94 2.75
N TRP A 113 -3.59 -1.62 2.83
CA TRP A 113 -2.67 -0.88 3.71
C TRP A 113 -3.46 -0.01 4.67
N ILE A 114 -2.98 0.09 5.90
CA ILE A 114 -3.52 0.97 6.94
C ILE A 114 -2.34 1.54 7.71
N TYR A 115 -2.21 2.87 7.75
CA TYR A 115 -1.17 3.54 8.51
C TYR A 115 -1.71 4.74 9.29
N GLY A 116 -1.08 5.00 10.44
CA GLY A 116 -1.47 6.07 11.36
C GLY A 116 -0.33 6.45 12.31
N PRO A 117 -0.22 7.72 12.77
CA PRO A 117 -0.98 8.92 12.37
C PRO A 117 -0.87 9.26 10.88
N HIS A 118 -1.60 10.27 10.39
CA HIS A 118 -1.57 10.61 8.97
C HIS A 118 -0.14 10.85 8.45
N GLY A 119 0.12 10.32 7.27
CA GLY A 119 1.36 10.46 6.52
C GLY A 119 1.05 10.55 5.03
N ASP A 120 2.02 11.04 4.26
CA ASP A 120 1.86 11.25 2.82
C ASP A 120 1.74 9.92 2.08
N LEU A 121 0.90 9.88 1.05
CA LEU A 121 0.88 8.75 0.11
C LEU A 121 2.10 8.85 -0.81
N PRO A 122 2.92 7.80 -0.97
CA PRO A 122 4.09 7.83 -1.84
C PRO A 122 3.63 7.89 -3.29
N THR A 123 4.16 8.83 -4.07
CA THR A 123 3.69 9.12 -5.43
C THR A 123 4.45 8.38 -6.53
N THR A 124 5.66 7.92 -6.24
CA THR A 124 6.48 7.04 -7.09
C THR A 124 6.48 5.64 -6.56
#